data_AF-A0A821MCT8-F1
#
_entry.id   AF-A0A821MCT8-F1
#
_cell.length_a   1.000
_cell.length_b   1.000
_cell.length_c   1.000
_cell.angle_alpha   90.00
_cell.angle_beta   90.00
_cell.angle_gamma   90.00
#
_symmetry.space_group_name_H-M   'P 1'
#
loop_
_entity.id
_entity.type
_entity.pdbx_description
1 polymer ?
#
loop_
_entity_poly.entity_id
_entity_poly.type
_entity_poly.pdbx_seq_one_letter_code
_entity_poly.pdbx_strand_id
1 'polypeptide(L)'
;MLNEEFETIRNSIGGLLAFNSFLSTSEDMNVAMKFAQKSAGREGKASVLFEIEVDPALTLTPYASLDNVITCQPKEKEILFSMDTVFRIYEVKEDNDHIWKIKLKSVSDKDLAITRLTEQIRSEIGEGSPIDRLGRLMIKLDEFEKAEAFYQILAESTTTDDKKKYAWIRNQFGYIRYKQGRYKDALSLYQEAMQIQEKLNDGRNLDLATTYNNMGLLYTELNDT
;
A
#
# COMPACT_ATOMS: atom_id res chain seq x y z
N MET A 1 -7.90 -29.19 5.46
CA MET A 1 -7.64 -27.74 5.42
C MET A 1 -6.16 -27.40 5.43
N LEU A 2 -5.32 -27.98 6.32
CA LEU A 2 -3.90 -27.57 6.41
C LEU A 2 -3.06 -27.83 5.15
N ASN A 3 -3.20 -28.98 4.49
CA ASN A 3 -2.29 -29.32 3.39
C ASN A 3 -2.45 -28.41 2.15
N GLU A 4 -3.65 -27.92 1.86
CA GLU A 4 -3.89 -27.06 0.69
C GLU A 4 -3.25 -25.67 0.84
N GLU A 5 -3.24 -25.12 2.05
CA GLU A 5 -2.60 -23.83 2.34
C GLU A 5 -1.07 -23.94 2.19
N PHE A 6 -0.46 -25.02 2.68
CA PHE A 6 0.99 -25.24 2.51
C PHE A 6 1.40 -25.56 1.08
N GLU A 7 0.57 -26.27 0.31
CA GLU A 7 0.81 -26.44 -1.12
C GLU A 7 0.66 -25.10 -1.86
N THR A 8 -0.26 -24.24 -1.44
CA THR A 8 -0.36 -22.86 -1.97
C THR A 8 0.90 -22.06 -1.68
N ILE A 9 1.46 -22.18 -0.47
CA ILE A 9 2.73 -21.54 -0.09
C ILE A 9 3.92 -22.16 -0.85
N ARG A 10 3.93 -23.47 -1.09
CA ARG A 10 4.95 -24.12 -1.92
C ARG A 10 4.89 -23.63 -3.37
N ASN A 11 3.68 -23.40 -3.88
CA ASN A 11 3.48 -22.81 -5.22
C ASN A 11 3.84 -21.32 -5.28
N SER A 12 4.02 -20.65 -4.14
CA SER A 12 4.47 -19.25 -4.07
C SER A 12 5.97 -19.08 -3.83
N ILE A 13 6.77 -20.14 -4.00
CA ILE A 13 8.24 -20.03 -4.05
C ILE A 13 8.65 -19.05 -5.16
N GLY A 14 9.51 -18.09 -4.82
CA GLY A 14 9.84 -16.95 -5.69
C GLY A 14 8.82 -15.80 -5.61
N GLY A 15 7.78 -15.92 -4.78
CA GLY A 15 6.85 -14.85 -4.45
C GLY A 15 7.33 -13.95 -3.31
N LEU A 16 6.52 -12.94 -3.01
CA LEU A 16 6.71 -12.00 -1.92
C LEU A 16 5.76 -12.32 -0.76
N LEU A 17 6.22 -12.12 0.47
CA LEU A 17 5.48 -12.29 1.71
C LEU A 17 5.66 -11.06 2.59
N ALA A 18 4.56 -10.51 3.10
CA ALA A 18 4.56 -9.43 4.08
C ALA A 18 3.65 -9.81 5.25
N PHE A 19 3.93 -9.24 6.42
CA PHE A 19 3.12 -9.46 7.63
C PHE A 19 2.29 -8.22 7.91
N ASN A 20 0.99 -8.40 8.17
CA ASN A 20 0.09 -7.29 8.52
C ASN A 20 0.25 -6.81 9.97
N SER A 21 1.35 -7.17 10.64
CA SER A 21 1.68 -6.78 12.01
C SER A 21 3.19 -6.76 12.20
N PHE A 22 3.63 -6.24 13.34
CA PHE A 22 5.03 -6.38 13.74
C PHE A 22 5.38 -7.86 13.92
N LEU A 23 6.55 -8.26 13.42
CA LEU A 23 7.04 -9.62 13.56
C LEU A 23 8.22 -9.62 14.52
N SER A 24 8.01 -10.17 15.72
CA SER A 24 9.10 -10.48 16.66
C SER A 24 9.64 -11.88 16.40
N THR A 25 10.97 -12.02 16.41
CA THR A 25 11.68 -13.29 16.22
C THR A 25 13.00 -13.31 16.99
N SER A 26 13.61 -14.49 17.07
CA SER A 26 14.90 -14.72 17.73
C SER A 26 16.02 -14.94 16.71
N GLU A 27 17.25 -14.52 17.04
CA GLU A 27 18.45 -15.01 16.35
C GLU A 27 18.80 -16.46 16.74
N ASP A 28 18.31 -16.95 17.88
CA ASP A 28 18.58 -18.31 18.37
C ASP A 28 17.55 -19.31 17.83
N MET A 29 18.01 -20.16 16.91
CA MET A 29 17.23 -21.26 16.34
C MET A 29 16.60 -22.16 17.41
N ASN A 30 17.27 -22.40 18.54
CA ASN A 30 16.74 -23.27 19.58
C ASN A 30 15.53 -22.65 20.27
N VAL A 31 15.50 -21.32 20.40
CA VAL A 31 14.35 -20.62 20.97
C VAL A 31 13.16 -20.71 20.01
N ALA A 32 13.37 -20.40 18.73
CA ALA A 32 12.34 -20.53 17.69
C ALA A 32 11.78 -21.95 17.59
N MET A 33 12.64 -22.97 17.64
CA MET A 33 12.24 -24.38 17.60
C MET A 33 11.38 -24.78 18.79
N LYS A 34 11.66 -24.31 20.00
CA LYS A 34 10.81 -24.57 21.18
C LYS A 34 9.39 -24.07 20.97
N PHE A 35 9.21 -22.90 20.33
CA PHE A 35 7.89 -22.37 19.99
C PHE A 35 7.19 -23.22 18.91
N ALA A 36 7.90 -23.58 17.84
CA ALA A 36 7.36 -24.40 16.76
C ALA A 36 6.97 -25.81 17.24
N GLN A 37 7.76 -26.43 18.12
CA GLN A 37 7.48 -27.76 18.67
C GLN A 37 6.30 -27.77 19.65
N LYS A 38 6.04 -26.67 20.37
CA LYS A 38 4.92 -26.58 21.33
C LYS A 38 3.54 -26.77 20.67
N SER A 39 3.43 -26.45 19.38
CA SER A 39 2.23 -26.64 18.57
C SER A 39 2.22 -27.93 17.75
N ALA A 40 3.35 -28.65 17.66
CA ALA A 40 3.47 -29.83 16.81
C ALA A 40 2.59 -30.97 17.35
N GLY A 41 1.85 -31.62 16.45
CA GLY A 41 0.98 -32.75 16.81
C GLY A 41 -0.39 -32.39 17.41
N ARG A 42 -0.78 -31.11 17.44
CA ARG A 42 -2.15 -30.72 17.81
C ARG A 42 -3.08 -30.91 16.60
N GLU A 43 -4.17 -31.66 16.78
CA GLU A 43 -5.17 -31.85 15.71
C GLU A 43 -5.65 -30.49 15.16
N GLY A 44 -5.62 -30.36 13.83
CA GLY A 44 -6.06 -29.15 13.15
C GLY A 44 -5.08 -27.96 13.22
N LYS A 45 -3.83 -28.14 13.66
CA LYS A 45 -2.80 -27.10 13.65
C LYS A 45 -1.51 -27.62 12.99
N ALA A 46 -0.86 -26.76 12.21
CA ALA A 46 0.48 -27.01 11.69
C ALA A 46 1.48 -26.14 12.43
N SER A 47 2.65 -26.72 12.64
CA SER A 47 3.80 -25.98 13.13
C SER A 47 4.59 -25.42 11.96
N VAL A 48 4.91 -24.14 12.03
CA VAL A 48 5.67 -23.44 11.01
C VAL A 48 6.88 -22.79 11.66
N LEU A 49 8.04 -22.94 11.02
CA LEU A 49 9.28 -22.28 11.35
C LEU A 49 9.69 -21.38 10.19
N PHE A 50 9.76 -20.08 10.44
CA PHE A 50 10.32 -19.13 9.48
C PHE A 50 11.82 -18.96 9.72
N GLU A 51 12.63 -19.25 8.71
CA GLU A 51 14.07 -18.97 8.73
C GLU A 51 14.34 -17.74 7.87
N ILE A 52 14.72 -16.63 8.50
CA ILE A 52 14.83 -15.33 7.83
C ILE A 52 16.31 -14.98 7.63
N GLU A 53 16.75 -14.97 6.39
CA GLU A 53 18.05 -14.43 6.00
C GLU A 53 17.92 -12.92 5.78
N VAL A 54 18.66 -12.16 6.58
CA VAL A 54 18.68 -10.69 6.53
C VAL A 54 20.04 -10.23 6.01
N ASP A 55 20.03 -9.40 4.97
CA ASP A 55 21.23 -8.72 4.50
C ASP A 55 21.38 -7.37 5.22
N PRO A 56 22.36 -7.22 6.14
CA PRO A 56 22.55 -5.99 6.92
C PRO A 56 23.09 -4.82 6.08
N ALA A 57 23.54 -5.06 4.85
CA ALA A 57 23.98 -3.99 3.95
C ALA A 57 22.80 -3.25 3.29
N LEU A 58 21.58 -3.79 3.39
CA LEU A 58 20.38 -3.16 2.88
C LEU A 58 20.02 -1.96 3.76
N THR A 59 19.91 -0.78 3.14
CA THR A 59 19.78 0.51 3.83
C THR A 59 18.40 0.74 4.45
N LEU A 60 17.42 -0.10 4.10
CA LEU A 60 16.01 0.00 4.47
C LEU A 60 15.52 -1.21 5.27
N THR A 61 16.40 -1.92 5.97
CA THR A 61 15.96 -3.04 6.80
C THR A 61 15.19 -2.51 8.00
N PRO A 62 13.86 -2.68 8.08
CA PRO A 62 13.07 -1.97 9.06
C PRO A 62 12.88 -2.88 10.28
N TYR A 63 14.01 -3.31 10.84
CA TYR A 63 14.05 -4.10 12.06
C TYR A 63 14.88 -3.44 13.15
N ALA A 64 14.55 -3.76 14.40
CA ALA A 64 15.28 -3.33 15.58
C ALA A 64 15.69 -4.55 16.41
N SER A 65 16.90 -4.53 16.96
CA SER A 65 17.30 -5.47 18.02
C SER A 65 16.71 -4.99 19.35
N LEU A 66 16.11 -5.91 20.10
CA LEU A 66 15.41 -5.68 21.36
C LEU A 66 16.16 -6.25 22.58
N ASP A 67 17.47 -6.48 22.47
CA ASP A 67 18.34 -7.14 23.46
C ASP A 67 18.19 -6.65 24.93
N ASN A 68 17.58 -5.48 25.15
CA ASN A 68 17.44 -4.84 26.48
C ASN A 68 16.01 -4.42 26.86
N VAL A 69 14.98 -4.70 26.05
CA VAL A 69 13.65 -4.07 26.24
C VAL A 69 12.61 -5.03 26.83
N ILE A 70 12.55 -6.27 26.37
CA ILE A 70 11.65 -7.32 26.88
C ILE A 70 12.35 -8.66 26.62
N THR A 71 12.35 -9.60 27.58
CA THR A 71 12.83 -10.95 27.29
C THR A 71 11.92 -12.01 27.90
N CYS A 72 11.41 -12.93 27.05
CA CYS A 72 10.76 -14.16 27.52
C CYS A 72 11.78 -15.15 28.11
N GLN A 73 13.05 -15.06 27.67
CA GLN A 73 14.16 -15.82 28.24
C GLN A 73 15.34 -14.89 28.55
N PRO A 74 15.95 -14.95 29.75
CA PRO A 74 17.12 -14.14 30.05
C PRO A 74 18.23 -14.48 29.06
N LYS A 75 18.64 -13.47 28.26
CA LYS A 75 19.68 -13.51 27.19
C LYS A 75 19.21 -13.85 25.77
N GLU A 76 17.92 -13.82 25.48
CA GLU A 76 17.46 -13.91 24.09
C GLU A 76 17.82 -12.65 23.28
N LYS A 77 18.39 -12.85 22.08
CA LYS A 77 18.59 -11.78 21.10
C LYS A 77 17.37 -11.69 20.20
N GLU A 78 16.47 -10.80 20.55
CA GLU A 78 15.19 -10.61 19.86
C GLU A 78 15.32 -9.54 18.77
N ILE A 79 14.74 -9.82 17.60
CA ILE A 79 14.63 -8.93 16.45
C ILE A 79 13.15 -8.63 16.22
N LEU A 80 12.82 -7.36 16.08
CA LEU A 80 11.48 -6.88 15.73
C LEU A 80 11.47 -6.26 14.35
N PHE A 81 10.76 -6.88 13.40
CA PHE A 81 10.49 -6.33 12.07
C PHE A 81 9.23 -5.47 12.08
N SER A 82 9.27 -4.36 11.33
CA SER A 82 8.12 -3.51 11.05
C SER A 82 7.11 -4.17 10.10
N MET A 83 5.88 -3.62 10.09
CA MET A 83 4.78 -4.08 9.25
C MET A 83 5.05 -3.96 7.73
N ASP A 84 5.89 -3.02 7.31
CA ASP A 84 6.22 -2.79 5.90
C ASP A 84 7.38 -3.66 5.40
N THR A 85 7.90 -4.57 6.24
CA THR A 85 8.95 -5.51 5.80
C THR A 85 8.37 -6.54 4.82
N VAL A 86 8.98 -6.62 3.63
CA VAL A 86 8.66 -7.63 2.63
C VAL A 86 9.81 -8.63 2.49
N PHE A 87 9.46 -9.91 2.48
CA PHE A 87 10.38 -11.02 2.31
C PHE A 87 10.12 -11.78 1.01
N ARG A 88 11.15 -12.43 0.49
CA ARG A 88 11.04 -13.37 -0.63
C ARG A 88 11.06 -14.79 -0.10
N ILE A 89 10.05 -15.57 -0.48
CA ILE A 89 10.00 -17.00 -0.17
C ILE A 89 10.94 -17.71 -1.15
N TYR A 90 11.92 -18.46 -0.65
CA TYR A 90 12.85 -19.19 -1.54
C TYR A 90 12.91 -20.69 -1.28
N GLU A 91 12.43 -21.16 -0.12
CA GLU A 91 12.34 -22.60 0.17
C GLU A 91 11.17 -22.89 1.11
N VAL A 92 10.42 -23.96 0.83
CA VAL A 92 9.32 -24.46 1.66
C VAL A 92 9.46 -25.98 1.76
N LYS A 93 9.74 -26.50 2.95
CA LYS A 93 9.94 -27.94 3.21
C LYS A 93 9.22 -28.35 4.49
N GLU A 94 8.67 -29.57 4.49
CA GLU A 94 8.19 -30.20 5.71
C GLU A 94 9.30 -31.09 6.27
N ASP A 95 9.60 -30.94 7.56
CA ASP A 95 10.52 -31.81 8.28
C ASP A 95 9.80 -33.05 8.84
N ASN A 96 10.57 -34.07 9.24
CA ASN A 96 10.06 -35.33 9.77
C ASN A 96 9.15 -35.16 11.01
N ASP A 97 9.28 -34.04 11.73
CA ASP A 97 8.49 -33.69 12.91
C ASP A 97 7.16 -32.98 12.58
N HIS A 98 6.71 -32.99 11.32
CA HIS A 98 5.54 -32.23 10.81
C HIS A 98 5.66 -30.72 11.03
N ILE A 99 6.89 -30.20 10.97
CA ILE A 99 7.19 -28.78 11.04
C ILE A 99 7.50 -28.28 9.63
N TRP A 100 6.73 -27.30 9.17
CA TRP A 100 6.96 -26.62 7.91
C TRP A 100 8.04 -25.56 8.08
N LYS A 101 9.19 -25.78 7.46
CA LYS A 101 10.29 -24.82 7.37
C LYS A 101 10.12 -23.96 6.13
N ILE A 102 9.91 -22.66 6.34
CA ILE A 102 9.77 -21.66 5.29
C ILE A 102 10.97 -20.73 5.37
N LYS A 103 11.80 -20.74 4.35
CA LYS A 103 12.96 -19.85 4.28
C LYS A 103 12.63 -18.59 3.50
N LEU A 104 12.96 -17.48 4.13
CA LEU A 104 12.67 -16.12 3.72
C LEU A 104 13.97 -15.35 3.55
N LYS A 105 14.04 -14.48 2.56
CA LYS A 105 15.17 -13.55 2.38
C LYS A 105 14.68 -12.11 2.36
N SER A 106 15.40 -11.21 3.03
CA SER A 106 15.14 -9.78 2.97
C SER A 106 15.22 -9.28 1.53
N VAL A 107 14.25 -8.47 1.13
CA VAL A 107 14.14 -7.91 -0.21
C VAL A 107 14.65 -6.47 -0.20
N SER A 108 15.39 -6.09 -1.24
CA SER A 108 15.81 -4.70 -1.44
C SER A 108 14.86 -3.97 -2.38
N ASP A 109 14.86 -2.64 -2.36
CA ASP A 109 14.10 -1.80 -3.31
C ASP A 109 14.45 -2.07 -4.78
N LYS A 110 15.61 -2.68 -5.06
CA LYS A 110 16.06 -3.05 -6.42
C LYS A 110 15.48 -4.39 -6.90
N ASP A 111 14.74 -5.09 -6.05
CA ASP A 111 14.11 -6.34 -6.44
C ASP A 111 13.09 -6.10 -7.56
N LEU A 112 13.18 -6.92 -8.61
CA LEU A 112 12.38 -6.76 -9.82
C LEU A 112 10.87 -6.90 -9.56
N ALA A 113 10.47 -7.76 -8.63
CA ALA A 113 9.05 -7.94 -8.31
C ALA A 113 8.49 -6.73 -7.55
N ILE A 114 9.25 -6.19 -6.59
CA ILE A 114 8.89 -4.95 -5.89
C ILE A 114 8.85 -3.76 -6.85
N THR A 115 9.85 -3.67 -7.75
CA THR A 115 9.90 -2.62 -8.77
C THR A 115 8.68 -2.69 -9.68
N ARG A 116 8.36 -3.86 -10.22
CA ARG A 116 7.17 -4.07 -11.07
C ARG A 116 5.87 -3.73 -10.36
N LEU A 117 5.72 -4.17 -9.11
CA LEU A 117 4.54 -3.85 -8.30
C LEU A 117 4.41 -2.34 -8.08
N THR A 118 5.53 -1.69 -7.74
CA THR A 118 5.58 -0.23 -7.52
C THR A 118 5.28 0.54 -8.80
N GLU A 119 5.78 0.10 -9.94
CA GLU A 119 5.50 0.67 -11.26
C GLU A 119 4.04 0.49 -11.65
N GLN A 120 3.47 -0.69 -11.42
CA GLN A 120 2.05 -0.94 -11.68
C GLN A 120 1.17 -0.02 -10.85
N ILE A 121 1.39 0.03 -9.52
CA ILE A 121 0.67 0.94 -8.61
C ILE A 121 0.83 2.39 -9.08
N ARG A 122 2.04 2.80 -9.46
CA ARG A 122 2.31 4.15 -9.96
C ARG A 122 1.57 4.43 -11.27
N SER A 123 1.52 3.46 -12.19
CA SER A 123 0.82 3.59 -13.48
C SER A 123 -0.69 3.70 -13.28
N GLU A 124 -1.26 2.97 -12.32
CA GLU A 124 -2.69 3.01 -12.02
C GLU A 124 -3.10 4.31 -11.34
N ILE A 125 -2.23 4.89 -10.49
CA ILE A 125 -2.54 6.12 -9.76
C ILE A 125 -2.21 7.38 -10.61
N GLY A 126 -1.33 7.24 -11.61
CA GLY A 126 -0.96 8.31 -12.54
C GLY A 126 0.15 9.23 -12.03
N GLU A 127 0.50 10.22 -12.86
CA GLU A 127 1.46 11.26 -12.50
C GLU A 127 0.84 12.31 -11.56
N GLY A 128 1.66 12.98 -10.75
CA GLY A 128 1.21 13.95 -9.75
C GLY A 128 2.10 13.99 -8.51
N SER A 129 1.80 14.94 -7.62
CA SER A 129 2.44 14.99 -6.30
C SER A 129 2.02 13.77 -5.45
N PRO A 130 2.81 13.36 -4.44
CA PRO A 130 2.43 12.27 -3.54
C PRO A 130 1.03 12.42 -2.94
N ILE A 131 0.64 13.66 -2.58
CA ILE A 131 -0.68 13.96 -2.02
C ILE A 131 -1.80 13.82 -3.06
N ASP A 132 -1.58 14.28 -4.31
CA ASP A 132 -2.56 14.08 -5.39
C ASP A 132 -2.78 12.59 -5.68
N ARG A 133 -1.69 11.81 -5.69
CA ARG A 133 -1.76 10.34 -5.87
C ARG A 133 -2.58 9.66 -4.77
N LEU A 134 -2.35 10.02 -3.50
CA LEU A 134 -3.14 9.49 -2.38
C LEU A 134 -4.61 9.91 -2.50
N GLY A 135 -4.89 11.16 -2.87
CA GLY A 135 -6.25 11.63 -3.13
C GLY A 135 -6.97 10.82 -4.21
N ARG A 136 -6.34 10.59 -5.36
CA ARG A 136 -6.89 9.75 -6.44
C ARG A 136 -7.12 8.30 -6.00
N LEU A 137 -6.18 7.72 -5.24
CA LEU A 137 -6.30 6.37 -4.72
C LEU A 137 -7.51 6.26 -3.78
N MET A 138 -7.68 7.20 -2.86
CA MET A 138 -8.84 7.21 -1.96
C MET A 138 -10.16 7.31 -2.75
N ILE A 139 -10.22 8.09 -3.83
CA ILE A 139 -11.41 8.13 -4.70
C ILE A 139 -11.70 6.77 -5.35
N LYS A 140 -10.66 6.05 -5.82
CA LYS A 140 -10.82 4.71 -6.40
C LYS A 140 -11.30 3.66 -5.39
N LEU A 141 -11.00 3.87 -4.11
CA LEU A 141 -11.43 3.02 -3.00
C LEU A 141 -12.79 3.45 -2.42
N ASP A 142 -13.48 4.41 -3.05
CA ASP A 142 -14.72 5.03 -2.56
C ASP A 142 -14.60 5.65 -1.14
N GLU A 143 -13.39 6.02 -0.75
CA GLU A 143 -13.03 6.64 0.54
C GLU A 143 -13.03 8.17 0.41
N PHE A 144 -14.20 8.75 0.11
CA PHE A 144 -14.33 10.15 -0.31
C PHE A 144 -13.91 11.17 0.75
N GLU A 145 -14.15 10.90 2.03
CA GLU A 145 -13.78 11.78 3.14
C GLU A 145 -12.25 11.88 3.26
N LYS A 146 -11.55 10.75 3.09
CA LYS A 146 -10.08 10.72 3.08
C LYS A 146 -9.52 11.42 1.85
N ALA A 147 -10.13 11.19 0.68
CA ALA A 147 -9.75 11.89 -0.55
C ALA A 147 -9.86 13.41 -0.39
N GLU A 148 -10.96 13.88 0.19
CA GLU A 148 -11.20 15.30 0.46
C GLU A 148 -10.13 15.88 1.38
N ALA A 149 -9.75 15.17 2.45
CA ALA A 149 -8.68 15.61 3.35
C ALA A 149 -7.34 15.80 2.63
N PHE A 150 -6.96 14.88 1.74
CA PHE A 150 -5.74 15.03 0.95
C PHE A 150 -5.78 16.24 0.00
N TYR A 151 -6.92 16.46 -0.67
CA TYR A 151 -7.06 17.62 -1.56
C TYR A 151 -7.14 18.95 -0.80
N GLN A 152 -7.64 18.95 0.43
CA GLN A 152 -7.61 20.11 1.32
C GLN A 152 -6.17 20.47 1.72
N ILE A 153 -5.36 19.49 2.13
CA ILE A 153 -3.93 19.71 2.39
C ILE A 153 -3.23 20.24 1.14
N LEU A 154 -3.54 19.67 -0.03
CA LEU A 154 -2.96 20.13 -1.29
C LEU A 154 -3.36 21.58 -1.61
N ALA A 155 -4.61 21.97 -1.34
CA ALA A 155 -5.09 23.33 -1.50
C ALA A 155 -4.35 24.31 -0.59
N GLU A 156 -4.21 23.97 0.69
CA GLU A 156 -3.49 24.78 1.68
C GLU A 156 -2.00 24.95 1.36
N SER A 157 -1.39 23.93 0.74
CA SER A 157 0.01 24.00 0.28
C SER A 157 0.20 24.71 -1.06
N THR A 158 -0.88 25.12 -1.72
CA THR A 158 -0.82 25.76 -3.06
C THR A 158 -0.90 27.27 -2.93
N THR A 159 0.03 27.99 -3.55
CA THR A 159 0.02 29.46 -3.55
C THR A 159 -1.13 29.97 -4.42
N THR A 160 -1.67 31.15 -4.08
CA THR A 160 -2.76 31.78 -4.86
C THR A 160 -2.37 32.12 -6.30
N ASP A 161 -1.07 32.20 -6.58
CA ASP A 161 -0.55 32.50 -7.91
C ASP A 161 -0.54 31.26 -8.82
N ASP A 162 -0.60 30.05 -8.27
CA ASP A 162 -0.68 28.81 -9.05
C ASP A 162 -2.11 28.49 -9.47
N LYS A 163 -2.62 29.33 -10.39
CA LYS A 163 -3.98 29.21 -10.94
C LYS A 163 -4.23 27.87 -11.61
N LYS A 164 -3.21 27.25 -12.23
CA LYS A 164 -3.33 25.93 -12.85
C LYS A 164 -3.63 24.88 -11.79
N LYS A 165 -2.82 24.83 -10.74
CA LYS A 165 -3.00 23.86 -9.66
C LYS A 165 -4.26 24.11 -8.85
N TYR A 166 -4.63 25.36 -8.62
CA TYR A 166 -5.91 25.69 -8.00
C TYR A 166 -7.08 25.13 -8.80
N ALA A 167 -7.13 25.38 -10.12
CA ALA A 167 -8.20 24.85 -10.98
C ALA A 167 -8.23 23.32 -10.99
N TRP A 168 -7.07 22.66 -11.05
CA TRP A 168 -6.95 21.21 -10.92
C TRP A 168 -7.61 20.71 -9.61
N ILE A 169 -7.27 21.32 -8.47
CA ILE A 169 -7.81 20.92 -7.17
C ILE A 169 -9.33 21.14 -7.11
N ARG A 170 -9.86 22.25 -7.66
CA ARG A 170 -11.31 22.48 -7.76
C ARG A 170 -12.01 21.39 -8.58
N ASN A 171 -11.41 20.96 -9.70
CA ASN A 171 -11.93 19.85 -10.48
C ASN A 171 -11.93 18.53 -9.67
N GLN A 172 -10.88 18.26 -8.88
CA GLN A 172 -10.83 17.08 -8.03
C GLN A 172 -11.89 17.08 -6.92
N PHE A 173 -12.13 18.22 -6.26
CA PHE A 173 -13.26 18.35 -5.33
C PHE A 173 -14.59 18.15 -6.05
N GLY A 174 -14.76 18.70 -7.27
CA GLY A 174 -15.96 18.49 -8.07
C GLY A 174 -16.23 17.00 -8.34
N TYR A 175 -15.18 16.25 -8.67
CA TYR A 175 -15.27 14.81 -8.89
C TYR A 175 -15.63 14.03 -7.63
N ILE A 176 -15.08 14.40 -6.48
CA ILE A 176 -15.50 13.82 -5.19
C ILE A 176 -16.99 14.07 -4.95
N ARG A 177 -17.49 15.30 -5.21
CA ARG A 177 -18.92 15.62 -5.02
C ARG A 177 -19.82 14.85 -5.96
N TYR A 178 -19.40 14.72 -7.21
CA TYR A 178 -20.10 13.91 -8.21
C TYR A 178 -20.23 12.46 -7.73
N LYS A 179 -19.13 11.85 -7.26
CA LYS A 179 -19.14 10.49 -6.72
C LYS A 179 -20.02 10.32 -5.47
N GLN A 180 -20.16 11.37 -4.67
CA GLN A 180 -21.07 11.41 -3.51
C GLN A 180 -22.54 11.70 -3.89
N GLY A 181 -22.90 11.84 -5.18
CA GLY A 181 -24.26 12.20 -5.63
C GLY A 181 -24.63 13.67 -5.41
N ARG A 182 -23.67 14.52 -5.01
CA ARG A 182 -23.86 15.95 -4.76
C ARG A 182 -23.66 16.76 -6.04
N TYR A 183 -24.53 16.53 -7.03
CA TYR A 183 -24.33 17.05 -8.39
C TYR A 183 -24.32 18.58 -8.50
N LYS A 184 -25.12 19.29 -7.69
CA LYS A 184 -25.12 20.77 -7.70
C LYS A 184 -23.78 21.35 -7.24
N ASP A 185 -23.20 20.78 -6.18
CA ASP A 185 -21.90 21.20 -5.66
C ASP A 185 -20.79 20.86 -6.67
N ALA A 186 -20.86 19.66 -7.26
CA ALA A 186 -19.93 19.22 -8.29
C ALA A 186 -19.90 20.17 -9.49
N LEU A 187 -21.09 20.55 -9.99
CA LEU A 187 -21.21 21.47 -11.12
C LEU A 187 -20.59 22.84 -10.81
N SER A 188 -20.85 23.41 -9.62
CA SER A 188 -20.25 24.68 -9.22
C SER A 188 -18.73 24.62 -9.20
N LEU A 189 -18.16 23.51 -8.71
CA LEU A 189 -16.72 23.31 -8.62
C LEU A 189 -16.08 23.14 -10.01
N TYR A 190 -16.73 22.38 -10.90
CA TYR A 190 -16.27 22.23 -12.28
C TYR A 190 -16.32 23.55 -13.06
N GLN A 191 -17.40 24.33 -12.90
CA GLN A 191 -17.51 25.64 -13.56
C GLN A 191 -16.42 26.61 -13.12
N GLU A 192 -16.08 26.62 -11.83
CA GLU A 192 -14.98 27.44 -11.32
C GLU A 192 -13.62 27.00 -11.89
N ALA A 193 -13.34 25.70 -11.91
CA ALA A 193 -12.13 25.16 -12.53
C ALA A 193 -12.02 25.53 -14.01
N MET A 194 -13.12 25.34 -14.75
CA MET A 194 -13.24 25.64 -16.17
C MET A 194 -12.95 27.12 -16.46
N GLN A 195 -13.58 28.05 -15.73
CA GLN A 195 -13.37 29.49 -15.94
C GLN A 195 -11.92 29.93 -15.75
N ILE A 196 -11.18 29.28 -14.85
CA ILE A 196 -9.76 29.55 -14.63
C ILE A 196 -8.94 28.94 -15.78
N GLN A 197 -9.21 27.69 -16.13
CA GLN A 197 -8.53 26.95 -17.20
C GLN A 197 -8.68 27.62 -18.57
N GLU A 198 -9.86 28.16 -18.88
CA GLU A 198 -10.12 28.90 -20.13
C GLU A 198 -9.28 30.18 -20.23
N LYS A 199 -9.11 30.90 -19.11
CA LYS A 199 -8.31 32.13 -19.07
C LYS A 199 -6.81 31.88 -19.22
N LEU A 200 -6.34 30.68 -18.91
CA LEU A 200 -4.93 30.32 -18.97
C LEU A 200 -4.44 30.00 -20.41
N ASN A 201 -5.37 29.81 -21.35
CA ASN A 201 -5.22 29.74 -22.81
C ASN A 201 -3.83 29.36 -23.37
N ASP A 202 -3.34 28.18 -23.02
CA ASP A 202 -2.04 27.64 -23.47
C ASP A 202 -2.17 26.68 -24.68
N GLY A 203 -3.33 26.65 -25.33
CA GLY A 203 -3.56 25.93 -26.60
C GLY A 203 -3.61 24.39 -26.50
N ARG A 204 -3.26 23.81 -25.34
CA ARG A 204 -3.35 22.35 -25.05
C ARG A 204 -3.66 22.09 -23.58
N ASN A 205 -4.77 22.64 -23.09
CA ASN A 205 -5.17 22.47 -21.71
C ASN A 205 -5.88 21.12 -21.50
N LEU A 206 -5.10 20.06 -21.22
CA LEU A 206 -5.62 18.73 -20.89
C LEU A 206 -6.52 18.75 -19.65
N ASP A 207 -6.27 19.67 -18.71
CA ASP A 207 -7.09 19.82 -17.51
C ASP A 207 -8.48 20.36 -17.87
N LEU A 208 -8.57 21.30 -18.82
CA LEU A 208 -9.84 21.81 -19.34
C LEU A 208 -10.66 20.71 -20.01
N ALA A 209 -10.02 19.87 -20.84
CA ALA A 209 -10.68 18.73 -21.45
C ALA A 209 -11.20 17.74 -20.39
N THR A 210 -10.45 17.52 -19.32
CA THR A 210 -10.86 16.67 -18.20
C THR A 210 -12.07 17.26 -17.48
N THR A 211 -12.06 18.57 -17.18
CA THR A 211 -13.20 19.27 -16.57
C THR A 211 -14.45 19.17 -17.44
N TYR A 212 -14.33 19.37 -18.75
CA TYR A 212 -15.46 19.23 -19.67
C TYR A 212 -16.01 17.80 -19.71
N ASN A 213 -15.14 16.79 -19.74
CA ASN A 213 -15.56 15.39 -19.68
C ASN A 213 -16.33 15.09 -18.39
N ASN A 214 -15.82 15.56 -17.25
CA ASN A 214 -16.49 15.39 -15.96
C ASN A 214 -17.85 16.08 -15.89
N MET A 215 -17.97 17.29 -16.45
CA MET A 215 -19.26 17.97 -16.58
C MET A 215 -20.22 17.21 -17.50
N GLY A 216 -19.72 16.63 -18.59
CA GLY A 216 -20.50 15.77 -19.49
C GLY A 216 -21.07 14.56 -18.77
N LEU A 217 -20.25 13.84 -18.00
CA LEU A 217 -20.70 12.73 -17.16
C LEU A 217 -21.77 13.17 -16.16
N LEU A 218 -21.56 14.31 -15.51
CA LEU A 218 -22.52 14.89 -14.57
C LEU A 218 -23.87 15.22 -15.23
N TYR A 219 -23.86 15.79 -16.44
CA TYR A 219 -25.11 16.10 -17.16
C TYR A 219 -25.85 14.84 -17.61
N THR A 220 -25.13 13.76 -17.92
CA THR A 220 -25.77 12.45 -18.20
C THR A 220 -26.50 11.95 -16.95
N GLU A 221 -25.84 11.93 -15.78
CA GLU A 221 -26.50 11.52 -14.53
C GLU A 221 -27.71 12.40 -14.18
N LEU A 222 -27.62 13.72 -14.39
CA LEU A 222 -28.74 14.64 -14.13
C LEU A 222 -29.92 14.46 -15.08
N ASN A 223 -29.71 13.97 -16.29
CA ASN A 223 -30.78 13.67 -17.25
C ASN A 223 -31.45 12.33 -16.98
N ASP A 224 -30.75 11.40 -16.32
CA ASP A 224 -31.25 10.07 -15.97
C ASP A 224 -32.01 10.03 -14.62
N THR A 225 -32.03 11.15 -13.87
CA THR A 225 -32.80 11.36 -12.62
C THR A 225 -34.05 12.21 -12.82
#